data_AF-R7TZ65-F1
#
_entry.id   AF-R7TZ65-F1
#
_cell.length_a   1.000
_cell.length_b   1.000
_cell.length_c   1.000
_cell.angle_alpha   90.00
_cell.angle_beta   90.00
_cell.angle_gamma   90.00
#
_symmetry.space_group_name_H-M   'P 1'
#
loop_
_entity.id
_entity.type
_entity.pdbx_description
1 polymer ?
#
loop_
_entity_poly.entity_id
_entity_poly.type
_entity_poly.pdbx_seq_one_letter_code
_entity_poly.pdbx_strand_id
1 'polypeptide(L)'
;MSKTMLCSRMERLSGIYIDVYIDVLDELVDEYNNTKHSSTKFTPIEASKKKNKTRVWMNLYPEHDEIKRINPKFTIGDRIRINKRKKTFEKGYTPRWTEEVFTVTSVQSTSPVTYKISDYNGEEIRGTFYEPELQKASQELYRVEKVVKKGKTKSLVKWKGYPDSFNSW
;
A
#
# COMPACT_ATOMS: atom_id res chain seq x y z
N MET A 1 3.28 19.09 4.11
CA MET A 1 4.74 19.28 4.03
C MET A 1 5.37 19.02 5.40
N SER A 2 5.59 17.76 5.76
CA SER A 2 6.18 17.38 7.05
C SER A 2 7.06 16.15 6.89
N LYS A 3 8.20 16.34 6.20
CA LYS A 3 9.27 15.34 6.08
C LYS A 3 10.67 15.92 6.30
N THR A 4 10.79 17.20 6.67
CA THR A 4 12.05 17.96 6.61
C THR A 4 12.77 18.17 7.94
N MET A 5 12.17 17.87 9.09
CA MET A 5 12.82 18.17 10.39
C MET A 5 13.77 17.08 10.88
N LEU A 6 13.57 15.81 10.50
CA LEU A 6 14.46 14.71 10.89
C LEU A 6 15.62 14.50 9.89
N CYS A 7 15.42 14.82 8.61
CA CYS A 7 16.44 14.54 7.59
C CYS A 7 17.58 15.57 7.59
N SER A 8 17.30 16.85 7.84
CA SER A 8 18.30 17.91 7.73
C SER A 8 19.24 18.04 8.93
N ARG A 9 19.05 17.27 10.02
CA ARG A 9 19.91 17.38 11.22
C ARG A 9 20.82 16.17 11.47
N MET A 10 20.55 15.02 10.83
CA MET A 10 21.44 13.85 10.86
C MET A 10 22.64 13.97 9.90
N GLU A 11 22.63 14.92 8.96
CA GLU A 11 23.73 15.14 7.99
C GLU A 11 25.00 15.74 8.63
N ARG A 12 24.97 16.18 9.88
CA ARG A 12 26.17 16.70 10.59
C ARG A 12 27.06 15.62 11.22
N LEU A 13 26.66 14.35 11.18
CA LEU A 13 27.36 13.27 11.90
C LEU A 13 27.77 12.08 11.02
N SER A 14 27.70 12.18 9.69
CA SER A 14 28.11 11.11 8.79
C SER A 14 29.60 11.15 8.45
N GLY A 15 30.48 11.22 9.45
CA GLY A 15 31.93 11.27 9.21
C GLY A 15 32.86 10.96 10.37
N ILE A 16 32.38 10.56 11.54
CA ILE A 16 33.24 10.28 12.69
C ILE A 16 32.89 8.91 13.28
N TYR A 17 33.94 8.14 13.58
CA TYR A 17 33.96 6.81 14.18
C TYR A 17 32.82 6.55 15.19
N ILE A 18 32.32 5.31 15.20
CA ILE A 18 31.20 4.78 16.01
C ILE A 18 31.34 5.09 17.52
N ASP A 19 32.56 5.34 17.99
CA ASP A 19 32.87 5.60 19.40
C ASP A 19 32.49 7.00 19.90
N VAL A 20 32.31 7.99 19.01
CA VAL A 20 32.07 9.41 19.40
C VAL A 20 30.58 9.70 19.68
N TYR A 21 29.66 8.88 19.15
CA TYR A 21 28.23 9.08 19.41
C TYR A 21 27.82 8.75 20.85
N ILE A 22 28.55 7.84 21.52
CA ILE A 22 28.29 7.45 22.90
C ILE A 22 28.43 8.67 23.82
N ASP A 23 29.46 9.48 23.59
CA ASP A 23 29.77 10.66 24.42
C ASP A 23 28.72 11.78 24.32
N VAL A 24 27.98 11.84 23.21
CA VAL A 24 26.91 12.84 22.98
C VAL A 24 25.50 12.28 23.18
N LEU A 25 25.37 10.99 23.51
CA LEU A 25 24.08 10.33 23.65
C LEU A 25 23.26 10.92 24.80
N ASP A 26 23.90 11.15 25.94
CA ASP A 26 23.24 11.71 27.12
C ASP A 26 22.71 13.12 26.85
N GLU A 27 23.52 13.99 26.22
CA GLU A 27 23.11 15.33 25.81
C GLU A 27 21.92 15.30 24.85
N LEU A 28 21.93 14.38 23.88
CA LEU A 28 20.84 14.25 22.90
C LEU A 28 19.54 13.75 23.53
N VAL A 29 19.63 12.79 24.45
CA VAL A 29 18.48 12.29 25.21
C VAL A 29 17.88 13.40 26.07
N ASP A 30 18.73 14.20 26.72
CA ASP A 30 18.29 15.34 27.53
C ASP A 30 17.64 16.44 26.69
N GLU A 31 18.23 16.81 25.54
CA GLU A 31 17.65 17.79 24.62
C GLU A 31 16.28 17.29 24.13
N TYR A 32 16.18 16.02 23.72
CA TYR A 32 14.93 15.43 23.23
C TYR A 32 13.84 15.43 24.31
N ASN A 33 14.17 14.98 25.53
CA ASN A 33 13.23 14.84 26.63
C ASN A 33 12.67 16.18 27.14
N ASN A 34 13.41 17.28 26.94
CA ASN A 34 13.05 18.63 27.36
C ASN A 34 12.55 19.53 26.21
N THR A 35 12.68 19.11 24.97
CA THR A 35 12.17 19.87 23.82
C THR A 35 10.67 19.64 23.63
N LYS A 36 9.90 20.71 23.42
CA LYS A 36 8.46 20.61 23.17
C LYS A 36 8.19 20.12 21.74
N HIS A 37 7.40 19.05 21.62
CA HIS A 37 7.04 18.48 20.32
C HIS A 37 5.83 19.20 19.70
N SER A 38 5.86 19.44 18.39
CA SER A 38 4.82 20.18 17.68
C SER A 38 3.47 19.47 17.63
N SER A 39 3.45 18.13 17.53
CA SER A 39 2.22 17.33 17.51
C SER A 39 1.57 17.29 18.90
N THR A 40 2.35 16.93 19.91
CA THR A 40 1.84 16.70 21.27
C THR A 40 1.65 18.00 22.05
N LYS A 41 2.36 19.09 21.70
CA LYS A 41 2.47 20.37 22.42
C LYS A 41 3.11 20.31 23.81
N PHE A 42 3.64 19.14 24.20
CA PHE A 42 4.36 18.88 25.44
C PHE A 42 5.77 18.38 25.15
N THR A 43 6.65 18.47 26.14
CA THR A 43 7.91 17.71 26.14
C THR A 43 7.62 16.23 26.41
N PRO A 44 8.49 15.28 26.01
CA PRO A 44 8.33 13.87 26.34
C PRO A 44 8.17 13.61 27.85
N ILE A 45 8.93 14.30 28.71
CA ILE A 45 8.81 14.21 30.18
C ILE A 45 7.41 14.63 30.64
N GLU A 46 6.89 15.73 30.10
CA GLU A 46 5.56 16.22 30.44
C GLU A 46 4.45 15.31 29.90
N ALA A 47 4.61 14.77 28.70
CA ALA A 47 3.65 13.88 28.06
C ALA A 47 3.51 12.54 28.79
N SER A 48 4.59 12.04 29.40
CA SER A 48 4.60 10.81 30.21
C SER A 48 3.77 10.93 31.50
N LYS A 49 3.55 12.15 32.01
CA LYS A 49 2.77 12.36 33.23
C LYS A 49 1.29 12.01 33.01
N LYS A 50 0.73 11.18 33.90
CA LYS A 50 -0.68 10.73 33.86
C LYS A 50 -1.69 11.88 33.75
N LYS A 51 -1.41 13.03 34.37
CA LYS A 51 -2.23 14.26 34.32
C LYS A 51 -2.41 14.82 32.90
N ASN A 52 -1.39 14.67 32.06
CA ASN A 52 -1.37 15.25 30.70
C ASN A 52 -1.86 14.26 29.63
N LYS A 53 -2.03 12.97 29.97
CA LYS A 53 -2.38 11.90 29.03
C LYS A 53 -3.60 12.25 28.16
N THR A 54 -4.67 12.76 28.77
CA THR A 54 -5.90 13.13 28.04
C THR A 54 -5.65 14.23 27.02
N ARG A 55 -4.88 15.26 27.40
CA ARG A 55 -4.59 16.39 26.52
C ARG A 55 -3.62 16.02 25.41
N VAL A 56 -2.65 15.16 25.70
CA VAL A 56 -1.77 14.53 24.70
C VAL A 56 -2.60 13.74 23.70
N TRP A 57 -3.53 12.92 24.16
CA TRP A 57 -4.41 12.13 23.32
C TRP A 57 -5.27 13.00 22.39
N MET A 58 -5.93 14.03 22.94
CA MET A 58 -6.73 14.99 22.16
C MET A 58 -5.91 15.72 21.10
N ASN A 59 -4.65 16.06 21.40
CA ASN A 59 -3.75 16.70 20.44
C ASN A 59 -3.30 15.74 19.32
N LEU A 60 -3.08 14.46 19.65
CA LEU A 60 -2.63 13.44 18.68
C LEU A 60 -3.76 12.91 17.80
N TYR A 61 -4.95 12.80 18.37
CA TYR A 61 -6.15 12.26 17.74
C TYR A 61 -7.30 13.26 17.90
N PRO A 62 -7.22 14.43 17.25
CA PRO A 62 -8.38 15.31 17.20
C PRO A 62 -9.54 14.54 16.57
N GLU A 63 -10.75 14.71 17.11
CA GLU A 63 -11.95 14.20 16.47
C GLU A 63 -12.03 14.83 15.07
N HIS A 64 -11.75 14.01 14.06
CA HIS A 64 -11.99 14.36 12.68
C HIS A 64 -13.47 14.16 12.44
N ASP A 65 -14.27 15.15 12.81
CA ASP A 65 -15.63 15.33 12.32
C ASP A 65 -15.53 15.56 10.82
N GLU A 66 -15.70 14.48 10.08
CA GLU A 66 -16.08 14.37 8.68
C GLU A 66 -15.44 13.08 8.17
N ILE A 67 -16.23 12.00 8.17
CA ILE A 67 -16.04 10.95 7.18
C ILE A 67 -16.22 11.66 5.84
N LYS A 68 -15.11 12.17 5.28
CA LYS A 68 -15.13 12.82 3.98
C LYS A 68 -15.86 11.87 3.06
N ARG A 69 -16.93 12.34 2.42
CA ARG A 69 -17.65 11.58 1.41
C ARG A 69 -16.65 11.33 0.27
N ILE A 70 -15.91 10.24 0.35
CA ILE A 70 -14.93 9.86 -0.65
C ILE A 70 -15.74 9.30 -1.81
N ASN A 71 -15.69 10.01 -2.94
CA ASN A 71 -16.27 9.50 -4.16
C ASN A 71 -15.43 8.30 -4.63
N PRO A 72 -16.04 7.13 -4.83
CA PRO A 72 -15.32 5.95 -5.30
C PRO A 72 -14.77 6.20 -6.70
N LYS A 73 -13.52 5.84 -6.93
CA LYS A 73 -12.85 5.99 -8.23
C LYS A 73 -13.34 4.99 -9.29
N PHE A 74 -13.67 3.78 -8.88
CA PHE A 74 -14.16 2.71 -9.75
C PHE A 74 -15.64 2.47 -9.53
N THR A 75 -16.34 2.08 -10.59
CA THR A 75 -17.76 1.71 -10.56
C THR A 75 -17.94 0.21 -10.78
N ILE A 76 -19.10 -0.31 -10.40
CA ILE A 76 -19.47 -1.69 -10.68
C ILE A 76 -19.41 -1.94 -12.20
N GLY A 77 -18.83 -3.07 -12.61
CA GLY A 77 -18.62 -3.44 -14.01
C GLY A 77 -17.30 -2.95 -14.62
N ASP A 78 -16.53 -2.13 -13.91
CA ASP A 78 -15.20 -1.72 -14.41
C ASP A 78 -14.24 -2.93 -14.49
N ARG A 79 -13.52 -3.01 -15.62
CA ARG A 79 -12.44 -3.98 -15.82
C ARG A 79 -11.15 -3.45 -15.19
N ILE A 80 -10.56 -4.24 -14.31
CA ILE A 80 -9.44 -3.84 -13.46
C ILE A 80 -8.38 -4.95 -13.34
N ARG A 81 -7.16 -4.56 -12.98
CA ARG A 81 -6.04 -5.44 -12.61
C ARG A 81 -5.66 -5.19 -11.17
N ILE A 82 -5.07 -6.21 -10.53
CA ILE A 82 -4.63 -6.16 -9.14
C ILE A 82 -3.10 -6.02 -9.09
N ASN A 83 -2.59 -5.33 -8.06
CA ASN A 83 -1.16 -5.26 -7.80
C ASN A 83 -0.59 -6.61 -7.33
N LYS A 84 0.56 -7.01 -7.88
CA LYS A 84 1.32 -8.20 -7.54
C LYS A 84 2.33 -7.89 -6.44
N ARG A 85 2.38 -8.74 -5.42
CA ARG A 85 3.48 -8.76 -4.46
C ARG A 85 4.72 -9.32 -5.13
N LYS A 86 5.83 -8.57 -5.07
CA LYS A 86 7.12 -9.04 -5.61
C LYS A 86 7.66 -10.18 -4.77
N LYS A 87 8.18 -11.23 -5.43
CA LYS A 87 8.92 -12.31 -4.76
C LYS A 87 10.37 -11.89 -4.51
N THR A 88 11.02 -12.55 -3.56
CA THR A 88 12.45 -12.39 -3.32
C THR A 88 13.22 -12.70 -4.61
N PHE A 89 14.19 -11.85 -4.97
CA PHE A 89 14.99 -11.91 -6.20
C PHE A 89 14.23 -11.63 -7.52
N GLU A 90 13.01 -11.11 -7.46
CA GLU A 90 12.30 -10.71 -8.66
C GLU A 90 12.95 -9.48 -9.31
N LYS A 91 13.21 -9.58 -10.62
CA LYS A 91 13.90 -8.53 -11.37
C LYS A 91 13.11 -7.22 -11.37
N GLY A 92 13.84 -6.11 -11.40
CA GLY A 92 13.27 -4.76 -11.34
C GLY A 92 12.25 -4.47 -12.45
N TYR A 93 12.51 -5.01 -13.66
CA TYR A 93 11.69 -4.79 -14.85
C TYR A 93 10.40 -5.63 -14.91
N THR A 94 10.17 -6.55 -13.97
CA THR A 94 8.94 -7.36 -13.98
C THR A 94 7.72 -6.48 -13.66
N PRO A 95 6.60 -6.62 -14.41
CA PRO A 95 5.41 -5.82 -14.17
C PRO A 95 4.81 -6.02 -12.78
N ARG A 96 4.35 -4.92 -12.15
CA ARG A 96 3.67 -4.93 -10.85
C ARG A 96 2.19 -5.31 -10.92
N TRP A 97 1.58 -5.40 -12.10
CA TRP A 97 0.15 -5.68 -12.24
C TRP A 97 -0.11 -7.11 -12.72
N THR A 98 -1.26 -7.68 -12.36
CA THR A 98 -1.73 -8.97 -12.90
C THR A 98 -1.91 -8.92 -14.40
N GLU A 99 -1.65 -10.05 -15.08
CA GLU A 99 -2.04 -10.20 -16.50
C GLU A 99 -3.54 -10.53 -16.58
N GLU A 100 -4.07 -11.23 -15.57
CA GLU A 100 -5.50 -11.46 -15.39
C GLU A 100 -6.26 -10.16 -15.09
N VAL A 101 -7.43 -10.05 -15.73
CA VAL A 101 -8.36 -8.92 -15.63
C VAL A 101 -9.61 -9.36 -14.89
N PHE A 102 -9.98 -8.57 -13.89
CA PHE A 102 -11.11 -8.79 -13.01
C PHE A 102 -12.19 -7.74 -13.26
N THR A 103 -13.38 -7.99 -12.73
CA THR A 103 -14.52 -7.07 -12.81
C THR A 103 -14.91 -6.62 -11.42
N VAL A 104 -15.18 -5.33 -11.22
CA VAL A 104 -15.70 -4.82 -9.94
C VAL A 104 -17.14 -5.27 -9.76
N THR A 105 -17.42 -6.02 -8.70
CA THR A 105 -18.77 -6.51 -8.36
C THR A 105 -19.49 -5.59 -7.39
N SER A 106 -18.77 -5.02 -6.43
CA SER A 106 -19.36 -4.17 -5.39
C SER A 106 -18.39 -3.10 -4.91
N VAL A 107 -18.93 -1.93 -4.60
CA VAL A 107 -18.21 -0.80 -4.01
C VAL A 107 -18.71 -0.61 -2.58
N GLN A 108 -17.82 -0.73 -1.60
CA GLN A 108 -18.14 -0.61 -0.19
C GLN A 108 -17.72 0.77 0.33
N SER A 109 -18.67 1.48 0.93
CA SER A 109 -18.49 2.82 1.52
C SER A 109 -17.82 2.79 2.90
N THR A 110 -16.75 2.01 3.03
CA THR A 110 -15.86 2.02 4.20
C THR A 110 -14.92 3.23 4.16
N SER A 111 -14.29 3.58 5.28
CA SER A 111 -13.25 4.61 5.33
C SER A 111 -11.89 3.94 5.58
N PRO A 112 -11.01 3.79 4.57
CA PRO A 112 -11.16 4.19 3.16
C PRO A 112 -12.06 3.23 2.34
N VAL A 113 -12.50 3.67 1.16
CA VAL A 113 -13.39 2.90 0.25
C VAL A 113 -12.72 1.60 -0.17
N THR A 114 -13.47 0.51 -0.12
CA THR A 114 -13.02 -0.84 -0.52
C THR A 114 -13.88 -1.41 -1.63
N TYR A 115 -13.31 -2.35 -2.38
CA TYR A 115 -13.92 -2.94 -3.56
C TYR A 115 -13.93 -4.46 -3.46
N LYS A 116 -15.02 -5.07 -3.93
CA LYS A 116 -15.09 -6.50 -4.21
C LYS A 116 -15.03 -6.74 -5.71
N ILE A 117 -14.40 -7.83 -6.10
CA ILE A 117 -14.08 -8.12 -7.49
C ILE A 117 -14.34 -9.60 -7.79
N SER A 118 -14.65 -9.91 -9.04
CA SER A 118 -14.78 -11.27 -9.57
C SER A 118 -13.82 -11.51 -10.73
N ASP A 119 -13.56 -12.80 -10.99
CA ASP A 119 -12.88 -13.24 -12.20
C ASP A 119 -13.77 -13.09 -13.45
N TYR A 120 -13.28 -13.60 -14.58
CA TYR A 120 -14.02 -13.61 -15.84
C TYR A 120 -15.23 -14.56 -15.85
N ASN A 121 -15.20 -15.63 -15.05
CA ASN A 121 -16.29 -16.61 -14.93
C ASN A 121 -17.39 -16.16 -13.94
N GLY A 122 -17.18 -15.04 -13.23
CA GLY A 122 -18.10 -14.52 -12.22
C GLY A 122 -17.86 -15.07 -10.82
N GLU A 123 -16.77 -15.80 -10.60
CA GLU A 123 -16.36 -16.25 -9.27
C GLU A 123 -15.78 -15.07 -8.48
N GLU A 124 -16.37 -14.79 -7.31
CA GLU A 124 -15.93 -13.70 -6.45
C GLU A 124 -14.60 -14.04 -5.77
N ILE A 125 -13.63 -13.12 -5.86
CA ILE A 125 -12.34 -13.30 -5.19
C ILE A 125 -12.51 -13.03 -3.71
N ARG A 126 -11.94 -13.92 -2.90
CA ARG A 126 -11.94 -13.77 -1.44
C ARG A 126 -11.17 -12.52 -1.02
N GLY A 127 -11.87 -11.65 -0.31
CA GLY A 127 -11.30 -10.45 0.31
C GLY A 127 -11.88 -9.15 -0.26
N THR A 128 -11.29 -8.05 0.15
CA THR A 128 -11.64 -6.69 -0.28
C THR A 128 -10.37 -5.95 -0.64
N PHE A 129 -10.42 -5.12 -1.68
CA PHE A 129 -9.26 -4.42 -2.21
C PHE A 129 -9.40 -2.92 -2.02
N TYR A 130 -8.28 -2.25 -1.74
CA TYR A 130 -8.24 -0.80 -1.68
C TYR A 130 -8.02 -0.19 -3.06
N GLU A 131 -8.43 1.06 -3.24
CA GLU A 131 -8.22 1.80 -4.49
C GLU A 131 -6.78 1.73 -5.04
N PRO A 132 -5.70 1.90 -4.24
CA PRO A 132 -4.32 1.88 -4.76
C PRO A 132 -3.87 0.50 -5.23
N GLU A 133 -4.58 -0.56 -4.84
CA GLU A 133 -4.28 -1.94 -5.23
C GLU A 133 -4.91 -2.31 -6.57
N LEU A 134 -5.73 -1.42 -7.14
CA LEU A 134 -6.50 -1.64 -8.36
C LEU A 134 -6.07 -0.67 -9.46
N GLN A 135 -6.04 -1.17 -10.70
CA GLN A 135 -5.79 -0.37 -11.89
C GLN A 135 -6.84 -0.67 -12.97
N LYS A 136 -7.50 0.36 -13.49
CA LYS A 136 -8.40 0.22 -14.66
C LYS A 136 -7.63 -0.32 -15.85
N ALA A 137 -8.16 -1.34 -16.52
CA ALA A 137 -7.52 -1.99 -17.64
C ALA A 137 -8.49 -2.15 -18.81
N SER A 138 -8.11 -1.65 -19.98
CA SER A 138 -8.66 -2.05 -21.26
C SER A 138 -7.77 -3.14 -21.85
N GLN A 139 -8.32 -4.34 -22.02
CA GLN A 139 -7.57 -5.45 -22.60
C GLN A 139 -8.33 -6.08 -23.75
N GLU A 140 -7.73 -5.93 -24.93
CA GLU A 140 -8.18 -6.51 -26.20
C GLU A 140 -7.35 -7.75 -26.57
N LEU A 141 -6.07 -7.80 -26.15
CA LEU A 141 -5.13 -8.85 -26.51
C LEU A 141 -4.69 -9.65 -25.27
N TYR A 142 -4.64 -10.97 -25.41
CA TYR A 142 -4.17 -11.90 -24.37
C TYR A 142 -2.85 -12.55 -24.81
N ARG A 143 -1.87 -12.58 -23.91
CA ARG A 143 -0.55 -13.17 -24.17
C ARG A 143 -0.59 -14.67 -23.90
N VAL A 144 -0.07 -15.45 -24.83
CA VAL A 144 0.12 -16.90 -24.64
C VAL A 144 1.36 -17.15 -23.78
N GLU A 145 1.21 -17.99 -22.76
CA GLU A 145 2.32 -18.49 -21.93
C GLU A 145 3.02 -19.65 -22.61
N LYS A 146 2.23 -20.66 -22.98
CA LYS A 146 2.70 -21.88 -23.64
C LYS A 146 1.61 -22.53 -24.46
N VAL A 147 2.00 -23.28 -25.48
CA VAL A 147 1.11 -24.19 -26.20
C VAL A 147 1.08 -25.52 -25.43
N VAL A 148 -0.10 -25.93 -24.99
CA VAL A 148 -0.31 -27.16 -24.21
C VAL A 148 -0.43 -28.37 -25.14
N LYS A 149 -1.21 -28.24 -26.22
CA LYS A 149 -1.41 -29.32 -27.20
C LYS A 149 -1.54 -28.74 -28.60
N LYS A 150 -0.80 -29.31 -29.55
CA LYS A 150 -0.92 -28.98 -30.98
C LYS A 150 -1.92 -29.91 -31.64
N GLY A 151 -2.96 -29.34 -32.26
CA GLY A 151 -3.84 -30.04 -33.18
C GLY A 151 -3.42 -29.81 -34.63
N LYS A 152 -4.16 -30.39 -35.59
CA LYS A 152 -3.91 -30.20 -37.03
C LYS A 152 -4.24 -28.78 -37.51
N THR A 153 -5.27 -28.15 -36.95
CA THR A 153 -5.78 -26.84 -37.38
C THR A 153 -5.77 -25.79 -36.26
N LYS A 154 -5.89 -26.21 -35.00
CA LYS A 154 -5.94 -25.33 -33.83
C LYS A 154 -5.07 -25.89 -32.69
N SER A 155 -4.68 -25.04 -31.76
CA SER A 155 -3.75 -25.40 -30.69
C SER A 155 -4.30 -24.93 -29.35
N LEU A 156 -4.39 -25.86 -28.39
CA LEU A 156 -4.75 -25.54 -27.01
C LEU A 156 -3.63 -24.71 -26.38
N VAL A 157 -3.95 -23.48 -26.00
CA VAL A 157 -3.01 -22.53 -25.39
C VAL A 157 -3.30 -22.33 -23.91
N LYS A 158 -2.22 -22.14 -23.14
CA LYS A 158 -2.28 -21.59 -21.79
C LYS A 158 -2.01 -20.10 -21.85
N TRP A 159 -2.94 -19.32 -21.33
CA TRP A 159 -2.83 -17.86 -21.26
C TRP A 159 -1.94 -17.43 -20.09
N LYS A 160 -1.11 -16.42 -20.33
CA LYS A 160 -0.12 -15.95 -19.35
C LYS A 160 -0.80 -15.31 -18.16
N GLY A 161 -0.54 -15.87 -16.98
CA GLY A 161 -1.06 -15.36 -15.71
C GLY A 161 -2.52 -15.68 -15.45
N TYR A 162 -3.12 -16.60 -16.22
CA TYR A 162 -4.44 -17.17 -15.98
C TYR A 162 -4.31 -18.62 -15.48
N PRO A 163 -5.27 -19.12 -14.67
CA PRO A 163 -5.28 -20.52 -14.26
C PRO A 163 -5.60 -21.45 -15.44
N ASP A 164 -5.24 -22.73 -15.28
CA ASP A 164 -5.38 -23.74 -16.35
C ASP A 164 -6.84 -24.00 -16.76
N SER A 165 -7.81 -23.60 -15.93
CA SER A 165 -9.25 -23.61 -16.25
C SER A 165 -9.60 -22.72 -17.44
N PHE A 166 -8.80 -21.70 -17.74
CA PHE A 166 -9.00 -20.79 -18.87
C PHE A 166 -8.29 -21.23 -20.15
N ASN A 167 -7.68 -22.42 -20.18
CA ASN A 167 -7.03 -22.93 -21.38
C ASN A 167 -8.06 -23.12 -22.51
N SER A 168 -7.77 -22.58 -23.69
CA SER A 168 -8.69 -22.58 -24.83
C SER A 168 -8.02 -23.06 -26.12
N TRP A 169 -8.81 -23.71 -26.99
CA TRP A 169 -8.36 -24.33 -28.25
C TRP A 169 -8.16 -23.35 -29.41
#